data_AF-V5GTB6-F1
#
_entry.id   AF-V5GTB6-F1
#
_cell.length_a   1.000
_cell.length_b   1.000
_cell.length_c   1.000
_cell.angle_alpha   90.00
_cell.angle_beta   90.00
_cell.angle_gamma   90.00
#
_symmetry.space_group_name_H-M   'P 1'
#
loop_
_entity.id
_entity.type
_entity.pdbx_description
1 polymer ?
#
loop_
_entity_poly.entity_id
_entity_poly.type
_entity_poly.pdbx_seq_one_letter_code
_entity_poly.pdbx_strand_id
1 'polypeptide(L)'
;MQCFIVTGSLILGILAVTRSSLAATCTITTYNEDIIKDAQANCREITLNGINVPAGVTLDLNLNQGTKLTFQGTLTWEFYEWDGPLIRISGTDVEINGATDHVLDVRGNLWWDGKGGGGGKTKPIFFSANGLKNSIMRNILVKNPANHAIWIEDSDGVVAEDIYIDSKDGYFRWS
;
A
#
# COMPACT_ATOMS: atom_id res chain seq x y z
N MET A 1 7.36 73.11 -33.04
CA MET A 1 8.41 72.37 -32.31
C MET A 1 7.69 71.40 -31.38
N GLN A 2 7.46 70.16 -31.81
CA GLN A 2 6.74 69.13 -31.05
C GLN A 2 7.75 68.03 -30.69
N CYS A 3 8.02 67.87 -29.40
CA CYS A 3 8.81 66.76 -28.87
C CYS A 3 7.90 65.54 -28.71
N PHE A 4 8.19 64.48 -29.46
CA PHE A 4 7.62 63.15 -29.21
C PHE A 4 8.53 62.40 -28.23
N ILE A 5 7.99 62.06 -27.06
CA ILE A 5 8.65 61.18 -26.10
C ILE A 5 8.18 59.75 -26.37
N VAL A 6 9.09 58.89 -26.81
CA VAL A 6 8.84 57.45 -26.95
C VAL A 6 9.30 56.77 -25.66
N THR A 7 8.36 56.29 -24.86
CA THR A 7 8.65 55.48 -23.67
C THR A 7 8.71 54.00 -24.07
N GLY A 8 9.91 53.44 -24.14
CA GLY A 8 10.13 52.01 -24.37
C GLY A 8 9.80 51.20 -23.12
N SER A 9 8.87 50.26 -23.24
CA SER A 9 8.51 49.33 -22.16
C SER A 9 9.44 48.11 -22.20
N LEU A 10 10.19 47.89 -21.11
CA LEU A 10 11.09 46.74 -20.96
C LEU A 10 10.27 45.53 -20.51
N ILE A 11 9.98 44.61 -21.43
CA ILE A 11 9.30 43.35 -21.10
C ILE A 11 10.33 42.41 -20.47
N LEU A 12 10.31 42.26 -19.15
CA LEU A 12 11.01 41.19 -18.46
C LEU A 12 10.32 39.86 -18.81
N GLY A 13 10.93 39.06 -19.69
CA GLY A 13 10.53 37.68 -19.92
C GLY A 13 10.78 36.84 -18.67
N ILE A 14 9.72 36.35 -18.03
CA ILE A 14 9.82 35.40 -16.93
C ILE A 14 10.22 34.04 -17.52
N LEU A 15 11.46 33.60 -17.26
CA LEU A 15 11.86 32.21 -17.46
C LEU A 15 11.16 31.35 -16.41
N ALA A 16 10.04 30.72 -16.78
CA ALA A 16 9.45 29.66 -15.99
C ALA A 16 10.39 28.45 -16.01
N VAL A 17 11.19 28.28 -14.96
CA VAL A 17 11.95 27.06 -14.74
C VAL A 17 10.93 25.98 -14.40
N THR A 18 10.60 25.13 -15.37
CA THR A 18 9.89 23.88 -15.12
C THR A 18 10.83 22.98 -14.33
N ARG A 19 10.71 22.97 -13.00
CA ARG A 19 11.33 21.93 -12.18
C ARG A 19 10.66 20.62 -12.56
N SER A 20 11.35 19.80 -13.34
CA SER A 20 11.04 18.39 -13.42
C SER A 20 11.24 17.83 -12.02
N SER A 21 10.14 17.72 -11.27
CA SER A 21 10.11 17.03 -9.99
C SER A 21 10.41 15.58 -10.30
N LEU A 22 11.66 15.14 -10.10
CA LEU A 22 11.92 13.72 -9.95
C LEU A 22 11.01 13.24 -8.83
N ALA A 23 10.07 12.35 -9.17
CA ALA A 23 9.25 11.65 -8.20
C ALA A 23 10.19 11.05 -7.16
N ALA A 24 10.07 11.47 -5.89
CA ALA A 24 10.92 10.91 -4.85
C ALA A 24 10.58 9.42 -4.66
N THR A 25 11.61 8.58 -4.66
CA THR A 25 11.53 7.14 -4.48
C THR A 25 12.02 6.76 -3.08
N CYS A 26 11.23 5.96 -2.36
CA CYS A 26 11.49 5.61 -0.98
C CYS A 26 11.44 4.09 -0.80
N THR A 27 12.45 3.53 -0.14
CA THR A 27 12.52 2.10 0.19
C THR A 27 12.57 1.95 1.70
N ILE A 28 11.61 1.22 2.26
CA ILE A 28 11.45 1.00 3.69
C ILE A 28 11.72 -0.48 3.97
N THR A 29 12.73 -0.76 4.79
CA THR A 29 13.19 -2.12 5.11
C THR A 29 12.92 -2.53 6.55
N THR A 30 12.35 -1.65 7.36
CA THR A 30 12.04 -1.89 8.77
C THR A 30 10.79 -1.12 9.13
N TYR A 31 9.91 -1.72 9.94
CA TYR A 31 8.71 -1.05 10.39
C TYR A 31 9.07 0.13 11.30
N ASN A 32 8.71 1.32 10.85
CA ASN A 32 8.78 2.55 11.62
C ASN A 32 7.68 3.47 11.13
N GLU A 33 6.73 3.80 12.01
CA GLU A 33 5.56 4.59 11.63
C GLU A 33 5.91 5.97 11.08
N ASP A 34 6.93 6.63 11.63
CA ASP A 34 7.31 7.98 11.21
C ASP A 34 7.94 7.95 9.81
N ILE A 35 8.77 6.95 9.51
CA ILE A 35 9.34 6.76 8.17
C ILE A 35 8.24 6.44 7.15
N ILE A 36 7.26 5.61 7.53
CA ILE A 36 6.13 5.26 6.65
C ILE A 36 5.26 6.50 6.36
N LYS A 37 4.94 7.30 7.38
CA LYS A 37 4.20 8.55 7.24
C LYS A 37 4.95 9.58 6.40
N ASP A 38 6.26 9.72 6.62
CA ASP A 38 7.11 10.60 5.82
C ASP A 38 7.13 10.16 4.35
N ALA A 39 7.25 8.86 4.10
CA ALA A 39 7.25 8.34 2.74
C ALA A 39 5.90 8.56 2.02
N GLN A 40 4.78 8.38 2.71
CA GLN A 40 3.46 8.69 2.17
C GLN A 40 3.33 10.16 1.77
N ALA A 41 3.88 11.08 2.59
CA ALA A 41 3.80 12.51 2.34
C ALA A 41 4.69 12.95 1.17
N ASN A 42 5.90 12.40 1.08
CA ASN A 42 6.96 12.96 0.24
C ASN A 42 7.28 12.15 -1.01
N CYS A 43 6.94 10.87 -1.05
CA CYS A 43 7.34 9.96 -2.11
C CYS A 43 6.20 9.69 -3.10
N ARG A 44 6.58 9.36 -4.33
CA ARG A 44 5.66 8.95 -5.41
C ARG A 44 5.89 7.50 -5.81
N GLU A 45 7.04 6.94 -5.47
CA GLU A 45 7.32 5.52 -5.54
C GLU A 45 7.75 5.04 -4.15
N ILE A 46 7.02 4.08 -3.59
CA ILE A 46 7.26 3.52 -2.26
C ILE A 46 7.47 2.03 -2.43
N THR A 47 8.59 1.52 -1.91
CA THR A 47 8.86 0.09 -1.81
C THR A 47 8.89 -0.31 -0.34
N LEU A 48 8.04 -1.26 0.05
CA LEU A 48 8.11 -1.92 1.36
C LEU A 48 8.83 -3.25 1.16
N ASN A 49 10.03 -3.38 1.73
CA ASN A 49 10.90 -4.53 1.49
C ASN A 49 11.16 -5.30 2.79
N GLY A 50 10.58 -6.49 2.91
CA GLY A 50 10.93 -7.40 4.00
C GLY A 50 10.51 -6.93 5.41
N ILE A 51 9.46 -6.10 5.51
CA ILE A 51 9.04 -5.51 6.77
C ILE A 51 8.31 -6.53 7.64
N ASN A 52 8.69 -6.63 8.93
CA ASN A 52 7.89 -7.28 9.97
C ASN A 52 7.06 -6.22 10.72
N VAL A 53 5.74 -6.29 10.57
CA VAL A 53 4.77 -5.41 11.22
C VAL A 53 4.52 -5.90 12.67
N PRO A 54 4.64 -5.04 13.68
CA PRO A 54 4.44 -5.41 15.09
C PRO A 54 3.06 -6.00 15.40
N ALA A 55 2.94 -6.63 16.57
CA ALA A 55 1.71 -7.26 17.01
C ALA A 55 0.61 -6.22 17.27
N GLY A 56 -0.60 -6.46 16.77
CA GLY A 56 -1.79 -5.65 17.09
C GLY A 56 -1.81 -4.25 16.47
N VAL A 57 -0.97 -3.99 15.46
CA VAL A 57 -0.97 -2.72 14.71
C VAL A 57 -1.35 -2.93 13.25
N THR A 58 -2.02 -1.94 12.65
CA THR A 58 -2.29 -1.90 11.21
C THR A 58 -1.11 -1.23 10.51
N LEU A 59 -0.61 -1.84 9.42
CA LEU A 59 0.18 -1.12 8.43
C LEU A 59 -0.78 -0.23 7.61
N ASP A 60 -0.89 1.03 8.00
CA ASP A 60 -1.84 1.99 7.42
C ASP A 60 -1.14 2.85 6.36
N LEU A 61 -1.62 2.79 5.12
CA LEU A 61 -1.01 3.42 3.94
C LEU A 61 -2.03 4.30 3.24
N ASN A 62 -2.09 5.57 3.64
CA ASN A 62 -2.85 6.60 2.94
C ASN A 62 -1.94 7.24 1.87
N LEU A 63 -2.11 6.77 0.64
CA LEU A 63 -1.21 7.09 -0.46
C LEU A 63 -1.68 8.36 -1.19
N ASN A 64 -0.73 9.25 -1.47
CA ASN A 64 -0.97 10.40 -2.32
C ASN A 64 -1.40 9.98 -3.74
N GLN A 65 -2.17 10.83 -4.42
CA GLN A 65 -2.63 10.54 -5.77
C GLN A 65 -1.47 10.20 -6.72
N GLY A 66 -1.65 9.15 -7.53
CA GLY A 66 -0.63 8.72 -8.51
C GLY A 66 0.55 7.95 -7.91
N THR A 67 0.53 7.63 -6.62
CA THR A 67 1.63 6.91 -5.97
C THR A 67 1.69 5.46 -6.44
N LYS A 68 2.92 4.98 -6.67
CA LYS A 68 3.22 3.57 -6.91
C LYS A 68 3.74 2.93 -5.64
N LEU A 69 3.05 1.91 -5.14
CA LEU A 69 3.46 1.08 -4.02
C LEU A 69 3.94 -0.27 -4.56
N THR A 70 5.13 -0.71 -4.13
CA THR A 70 5.67 -2.04 -4.44
C THR A 70 5.95 -2.81 -3.16
N PHE A 71 5.40 -4.00 -3.03
CA PHE A 71 5.82 -4.99 -2.04
C PHE A 71 7.02 -5.76 -2.58
N GLN A 72 8.07 -5.89 -1.78
CA GLN A 72 9.28 -6.63 -2.12
C GLN A 72 9.71 -7.54 -0.96
N GLY A 73 10.32 -8.68 -1.28
CA GLY A 73 10.70 -9.67 -0.28
C GLY A 73 9.51 -10.16 0.54
N THR A 74 9.77 -10.72 1.73
CA THR A 74 8.72 -11.29 2.58
C THR A 74 8.29 -10.31 3.66
N LEU A 75 7.05 -9.84 3.59
CA LEU A 75 6.44 -9.07 4.67
C LEU A 75 5.69 -10.02 5.61
N THR A 76 5.77 -9.75 6.92
CA THR A 76 5.12 -10.55 7.96
C THR A 76 4.42 -9.69 9.00
N TRP A 77 3.46 -10.26 9.73
CA TRP A 77 2.75 -9.61 10.83
C TRP A 77 2.85 -10.44 12.10
N GLU A 78 3.23 -9.84 13.21
CA GLU A 78 3.30 -10.55 14.50
C GLU A 78 1.91 -10.91 15.04
N PHE A 79 1.86 -11.96 15.85
CA PHE A 79 0.61 -12.52 16.34
C PHE A 79 -0.05 -11.62 17.39
N TYR A 80 -1.34 -11.34 17.17
CA TYR A 80 -2.23 -10.70 18.13
C TYR A 80 -3.67 -11.10 17.80
N GLU A 81 -4.51 -11.33 18.80
CA GLU A 81 -5.93 -11.66 18.59
C GLU A 81 -6.77 -10.39 18.55
N TRP A 82 -7.20 -10.01 17.34
CA TRP A 82 -7.99 -8.80 17.06
C TRP A 82 -8.61 -8.89 15.66
N ASP A 83 -9.53 -7.98 15.35
CA ASP A 83 -10.27 -7.98 14.09
C ASP A 83 -9.48 -7.39 12.90
N GLY A 84 -8.37 -6.70 13.18
CA GLY A 84 -7.56 -6.05 12.16
C GLY A 84 -8.17 -4.75 11.63
N PRO A 85 -7.87 -4.35 10.37
CA PRO A 85 -7.08 -5.10 9.38
C PRO A 85 -5.56 -5.09 9.66
N LEU A 86 -4.84 -6.05 9.11
CA LEU A 86 -3.36 -6.10 9.18
C LEU A 86 -2.69 -5.06 8.27
N ILE A 87 -3.24 -4.81 7.09
CA ILE A 87 -2.85 -3.73 6.18
C ILE A 87 -4.08 -3.00 5.66
N ARG A 88 -4.03 -1.67 5.64
CA ARG A 88 -5.08 -0.81 5.09
C ARG A 88 -4.48 0.16 4.10
N ILE A 89 -5.06 0.22 2.89
CA ILE A 89 -4.58 1.08 1.81
C ILE A 89 -5.73 1.90 1.25
N SER A 90 -5.48 3.19 1.07
CA SER A 90 -6.39 4.15 0.45
C SER A 90 -5.62 5.07 -0.51
N GLY A 91 -6.33 5.69 -1.46
CA GLY A 91 -5.72 6.57 -2.47
C GLY A 91 -6.51 6.68 -3.76
N THR A 92 -6.09 7.60 -4.63
CA THR A 92 -6.68 7.83 -5.96
C THR A 92 -5.60 7.67 -7.02
N ASP A 93 -5.94 7.04 -8.15
CA ASP A 93 -5.01 6.75 -9.25
C ASP A 93 -3.72 6.06 -8.78
N VAL A 94 -3.80 5.23 -7.73
CA VAL A 94 -2.63 4.54 -7.19
C VAL A 94 -2.42 3.19 -7.86
N GLU A 95 -1.17 2.77 -7.90
CA GLU A 95 -0.76 1.48 -8.43
C GLU A 95 -0.08 0.68 -7.31
N ILE A 96 -0.60 -0.49 -7.00
CA ILE A 96 -0.12 -1.36 -5.93
C ILE A 96 0.35 -2.67 -6.56
N ASN A 97 1.64 -2.95 -6.47
CA ASN A 97 2.28 -4.07 -7.16
C ASN A 97 3.07 -4.96 -6.19
N GLY A 98 3.18 -6.23 -6.50
CA GLY A 98 4.20 -7.11 -5.92
C GLY A 98 5.39 -7.32 -6.86
N ALA A 99 6.61 -7.23 -6.35
CA ALA A 99 7.83 -7.60 -7.07
C ALA A 99 7.94 -9.11 -7.27
N THR A 100 8.77 -9.60 -8.18
CA THR A 100 8.84 -11.06 -8.48
C THR A 100 9.20 -11.93 -7.27
N ASP A 101 9.95 -11.40 -6.31
CA ASP A 101 10.40 -12.07 -5.08
C ASP A 101 9.49 -11.82 -3.86
N HIS A 102 8.38 -11.10 -4.04
CA HIS A 102 7.55 -10.70 -2.91
C HIS A 102 6.66 -11.85 -2.39
N VAL A 103 6.42 -11.85 -1.08
CA VAL A 103 5.39 -12.67 -0.44
C VAL A 103 4.81 -11.86 0.72
N LEU A 104 3.48 -11.70 0.74
CA LEU A 104 2.78 -11.21 1.93
C LEU A 104 2.43 -12.43 2.80
N ASP A 105 3.33 -12.84 3.68
CA ASP A 105 3.14 -14.01 4.54
C ASP A 105 2.48 -13.61 5.86
N VAL A 106 1.17 -13.83 5.93
CA VAL A 106 0.35 -13.48 7.08
C VAL A 106 0.58 -14.43 8.25
N ARG A 107 1.14 -15.62 8.02
CA ARG A 107 1.34 -16.66 9.04
C ARG A 107 0.03 -17.00 9.78
N GLY A 108 -1.07 -17.12 9.02
CA GLY A 108 -2.42 -17.36 9.53
C GLY A 108 -2.57 -18.62 10.36
N ASN A 109 -1.64 -19.59 10.23
CA ASN A 109 -1.54 -20.76 11.10
C ASN A 109 -1.41 -20.42 12.59
N LEU A 110 -0.96 -19.21 12.94
CA LEU A 110 -0.95 -18.74 14.34
C LEU A 110 -2.38 -18.50 14.87
N TRP A 111 -3.35 -18.21 13.99
CA TRP A 111 -4.76 -17.98 14.31
C TRP A 111 -5.67 -19.17 14.02
N TRP A 112 -5.34 -20.01 13.03
CA TRP A 112 -6.22 -21.10 12.61
C TRP A 112 -6.48 -22.10 13.74
N ASP A 113 -7.75 -22.30 14.04
CA ASP A 113 -8.27 -23.12 15.14
C ASP A 113 -9.38 -24.08 14.68
N GLY A 114 -9.56 -24.20 13.35
CA GLY A 114 -10.63 -25.00 12.73
C GLY A 114 -12.03 -24.39 12.83
N LYS A 115 -12.19 -23.18 13.39
CA LYS A 115 -13.51 -22.53 13.60
C LYS A 115 -13.80 -21.36 12.66
N GLY A 116 -12.84 -21.02 11.78
CA GLY A 116 -12.99 -19.91 10.84
C GLY A 116 -13.26 -18.58 11.55
N GLY A 117 -13.97 -17.66 10.89
CA GLY A 117 -14.37 -16.36 11.47
C GLY A 117 -15.57 -16.43 12.43
N GLY A 118 -16.22 -17.58 12.59
CA GLY A 118 -17.47 -17.73 13.37
C GLY A 118 -17.28 -18.09 14.84
N GLY A 119 -16.03 -18.22 15.32
CA GLY A 119 -15.73 -18.51 16.72
C GLY A 119 -14.25 -18.85 16.96
N GLY A 120 -13.93 -19.15 18.22
CA GLY A 120 -12.55 -19.42 18.64
C GLY A 120 -11.74 -18.13 18.79
N LYS A 121 -10.49 -18.13 18.30
CA LYS A 121 -9.62 -16.95 18.31
C LYS A 121 -10.21 -15.82 17.46
N THR A 122 -10.01 -14.58 17.87
CA THR A 122 -10.30 -13.41 17.01
C THR A 122 -9.22 -13.33 15.92
N LYS A 123 -9.64 -13.29 14.65
CA LYS A 123 -8.76 -13.43 13.49
C LYS A 123 -8.83 -12.18 12.61
N PRO A 124 -7.71 -11.49 12.38
CA PRO A 124 -7.76 -10.23 11.67
C PRO A 124 -8.06 -10.44 10.20
N ILE A 125 -8.82 -9.52 9.62
CA ILE A 125 -8.86 -9.35 8.16
C ILE A 125 -7.45 -8.95 7.70
N PHE A 126 -6.98 -9.51 6.59
CA PHE A 126 -5.65 -9.20 6.12
C PHE A 126 -5.57 -7.83 5.44
N PHE A 127 -6.05 -7.71 4.20
CA PHE A 127 -5.90 -6.53 3.36
C PHE A 127 -7.22 -5.78 3.22
N SER A 128 -7.27 -4.55 3.71
CA SER A 128 -8.38 -3.61 3.50
C SER A 128 -8.01 -2.59 2.43
N ALA A 129 -8.67 -2.68 1.28
CA ALA A 129 -8.69 -1.63 0.26
C ALA A 129 -9.92 -0.75 0.52
N ASN A 130 -9.74 0.29 1.32
CA ASN A 130 -10.83 1.17 1.75
C ASN A 130 -10.62 2.56 1.12
N GLY A 131 -11.55 2.98 0.27
CA GLY A 131 -11.46 4.30 -0.36
C GLY A 131 -10.50 4.39 -1.55
N LEU A 132 -10.23 3.28 -2.25
CA LEU A 132 -9.46 3.31 -3.49
C LEU A 132 -10.31 3.83 -4.65
N LYS A 133 -9.74 4.74 -5.45
CA LYS A 133 -10.41 5.33 -6.62
C LYS A 133 -9.56 5.22 -7.87
N ASN A 134 -10.11 4.70 -8.96
CA ASN A 134 -9.41 4.56 -10.25
C ASN A 134 -8.02 3.92 -10.12
N SER A 135 -7.91 2.91 -9.25
CA SER A 135 -6.63 2.37 -8.81
C SER A 135 -6.48 0.93 -9.25
N ILE A 136 -5.23 0.45 -9.33
CA ILE A 136 -4.93 -0.93 -9.74
C ILE A 136 -4.08 -1.63 -8.69
N MET A 137 -4.46 -2.87 -8.39
CA MET A 137 -3.70 -3.81 -7.57
C MET A 137 -3.35 -5.01 -8.45
N ARG A 138 -2.06 -5.36 -8.53
CA ARG A 138 -1.65 -6.52 -9.35
C ARG A 138 -0.38 -7.23 -8.92
N ASN A 139 -0.25 -8.47 -9.40
CA ASN A 139 0.90 -9.33 -9.11
C ASN A 139 1.11 -9.50 -7.60
N ILE A 140 0.04 -9.70 -6.82
CA ILE A 140 0.12 -9.82 -5.37
C ILE A 140 -0.03 -11.28 -4.96
N LEU A 141 0.93 -11.80 -4.21
CA LEU A 141 0.89 -13.10 -3.55
C LEU A 141 0.68 -12.92 -2.05
N VAL A 142 -0.48 -13.38 -1.58
CA VAL A 142 -0.79 -13.51 -0.15
C VAL A 142 -0.66 -14.96 0.25
N LYS A 143 0.15 -15.23 1.27
CA LYS A 143 0.31 -16.56 1.85
C LYS A 143 -0.33 -16.63 3.23
N ASN A 144 -1.08 -17.71 3.46
CA ASN A 144 -1.66 -18.09 4.74
C ASN A 144 -2.45 -16.97 5.42
N PRO A 145 -3.49 -16.37 4.81
CA PRO A 145 -4.33 -15.38 5.48
C PRO A 145 -4.99 -15.96 6.75
N ALA A 146 -5.06 -15.16 7.82
CA ALA A 146 -5.67 -15.58 9.09
C ALA A 146 -7.20 -15.74 8.98
N ASN A 147 -7.85 -14.88 8.17
CA ASN A 147 -9.29 -14.84 7.90
C ASN A 147 -9.52 -14.41 6.43
N HIS A 148 -10.45 -13.48 6.16
CA HIS A 148 -10.61 -12.84 4.85
C HIS A 148 -9.28 -12.25 4.36
N ALA A 149 -8.88 -12.60 3.13
CA ALA A 149 -7.62 -12.16 2.56
C ALA A 149 -7.69 -10.70 2.07
N ILE A 150 -8.65 -10.37 1.21
CA ILE A 150 -8.82 -9.03 0.65
C ILE A 150 -10.27 -8.60 0.85
N TRP A 151 -10.44 -7.40 1.41
CA TRP A 151 -11.71 -6.73 1.61
C TRP A 151 -11.65 -5.38 0.88
N ILE A 152 -12.49 -5.21 -0.16
CA ILE A 152 -12.60 -3.96 -0.92
C ILE A 152 -13.91 -3.29 -0.54
N GLU A 153 -13.82 -2.07 -0.01
CA GLU A 153 -14.97 -1.29 0.43
C GLU A 153 -14.78 0.19 0.12
N ASP A 154 -15.90 0.93 0.02
CA ASP A 154 -15.93 2.37 -0.27
C ASP A 154 -15.04 2.80 -1.45
N SER A 155 -14.87 1.89 -2.40
CA SER A 155 -13.93 2.02 -3.51
C SER A 155 -14.66 2.05 -4.85
N ASP A 156 -14.11 2.75 -5.83
CA ASP A 156 -14.69 2.94 -7.17
C ASP A 156 -13.61 2.83 -8.25
N GLY A 157 -13.89 2.11 -9.34
CA GLY A 157 -12.91 1.91 -10.42
C GLY A 157 -11.63 1.17 -10.00
N VAL A 158 -11.72 0.18 -9.11
CA VAL A 158 -10.57 -0.65 -8.70
C VAL A 158 -10.40 -1.84 -9.63
N VAL A 159 -9.20 -2.00 -10.18
CA VAL A 159 -8.80 -3.20 -10.93
C VAL A 159 -7.94 -4.07 -10.02
N ALA A 160 -8.32 -5.34 -9.85
CA ALA A 160 -7.52 -6.36 -9.18
C ALA A 160 -7.16 -7.46 -10.19
N GLU A 161 -5.89 -7.57 -10.54
CA GLU A 161 -5.35 -8.46 -11.59
C GLU A 161 -4.22 -9.31 -11.02
N ASP A 162 -4.06 -10.57 -11.43
CA ASP A 162 -2.94 -11.42 -10.99
C ASP A 162 -2.75 -11.47 -9.46
N ILE A 163 -3.87 -11.65 -8.75
CA ILE A 163 -3.92 -11.80 -7.30
C ILE A 163 -3.94 -13.29 -6.95
N TYR A 164 -2.93 -13.73 -6.21
CA TYR A 164 -2.75 -15.11 -5.79
C TYR A 164 -2.92 -15.22 -4.27
N ILE A 165 -3.91 -16.00 -3.82
CA ILE A 165 -4.12 -16.31 -2.41
C ILE A 165 -3.77 -17.78 -2.18
N ASP A 166 -2.67 -18.05 -1.47
CA ASP A 166 -2.23 -19.39 -1.11
C ASP A 166 -2.55 -19.70 0.36
N SER A 167 -3.62 -20.48 0.57
CA SER A 167 -4.04 -20.97 1.89
C SER A 167 -3.86 -22.48 2.04
N LYS A 168 -3.02 -23.13 1.23
CA LYS A 168 -2.89 -24.60 1.19
C LYS A 168 -2.46 -25.20 2.53
N ASP A 169 -1.67 -24.48 3.31
CA ASP A 169 -1.17 -24.95 4.62
C ASP A 169 -2.31 -25.11 5.66
N GLY A 170 -3.48 -24.50 5.41
CA GLY A 170 -4.68 -24.67 6.25
C GLY A 170 -5.47 -25.95 6.00
N TYR A 171 -5.07 -26.76 5.00
CA TYR A 171 -5.71 -28.05 4.73
C TYR A 171 -5.28 -29.11 5.75
N PHE A 172 -6.17 -29.43 6.68
CA PHE A 172 -6.01 -30.58 7.58
C PHE A 172 -6.75 -31.80 7.00
N ARG A 173 -5.99 -32.85 6.64
CA ARG A 173 -6.56 -34.15 6.26
C ARG A 173 -6.87 -34.91 7.55
N TRP A 174 -8.15 -35.13 7.84
CA TRP A 174 -8.56 -36.01 8.94
C TRP A 174 -8.05 -37.43 8.65
N SER A 175 -7.05 -37.88 9.39
CA SER A 175 -6.61 -39.28 9.47
C SER A 175 -7.22 -39.94 10.70
#